data_AF-A0A524IMN4-F1
#
_entry.id   AF-A0A524IMN4-F1
#
_cell.length_a   1.000
_cell.length_b   1.000
_cell.length_c   1.000
_cell.angle_alpha   90.00
_cell.angle_beta   90.00
_cell.angle_gamma   90.00
#
_symmetry.space_group_name_H-M   'P 1'
#
loop_
_entity.id
_entity.type
_entity.pdbx_description
1 polymer ?
#
loop_
_entity_poly.entity_id
_entity_poly.type
_entity_poly.pdbx_seq_one_letter_code
_entity_poly.pdbx_strand_id
1 'polypeptide(L)'
;MHNILQRSAAALLPLTLAFTATSCTLEVKEDESTGLEASVTAMLERSAEAWNDGNLDAFMSYYASGATTSFMTPDGPVYGPDQIRAGYESWFASDAQRDSLRFEDLNVHQFPPLTGIATGKYVLHRAGQVTATGWFTL
;
A
#
# COMPACT_ATOMS: atom_id res chain seq x y z
N MET A 1 17.81 41.22 -84.60
CA MET A 1 17.37 42.44 -83.90
C MET A 1 17.65 42.25 -82.42
N HIS A 2 18.27 43.27 -81.82
CA HIS A 2 18.94 43.28 -80.51
C HIS A 2 17.98 43.19 -79.31
N ASN A 3 18.45 42.60 -78.21
CA ASN A 3 18.47 43.12 -76.81
C ASN A 3 18.34 41.97 -75.79
N ILE A 4 19.38 41.66 -75.01
CA ILE A 4 19.91 42.31 -73.79
C ILE A 4 19.29 41.73 -72.50
N LEU A 5 20.23 41.34 -71.63
CA LEU A 5 20.15 40.88 -70.23
C LEU A 5 19.25 41.71 -69.31
N GLN A 6 18.60 41.04 -68.33
CA GLN A 6 18.51 41.53 -66.93
C GLN A 6 18.15 40.35 -66.00
N ARG A 7 19.13 39.75 -65.29
CA ARG A 7 19.56 40.02 -63.90
C ARG A 7 18.48 39.84 -62.83
N SER A 8 18.71 38.81 -62.01
CA SER A 8 18.60 38.79 -60.54
C SER A 8 17.22 38.98 -59.88
N ALA A 9 16.80 37.99 -59.10
CA ALA A 9 17.07 37.96 -57.65
C ALA A 9 16.25 36.82 -57.01
N ALA A 10 16.95 35.94 -56.29
CA ALA A 10 16.34 34.97 -55.40
C ALA A 10 15.65 35.71 -54.26
N ALA A 11 14.34 35.49 -54.08
CA ALA A 11 13.63 35.87 -52.87
C ALA A 11 13.26 34.58 -52.13
N LEU A 12 14.06 34.25 -51.11
CA LEU A 12 13.76 33.22 -50.13
C LEU A 12 12.45 33.56 -49.42
N LEU A 13 11.43 32.71 -49.53
CA LEU A 13 10.30 32.71 -48.60
C LEU A 13 10.80 32.19 -47.24
N PRO A 14 10.63 32.92 -46.13
CA PRO A 14 10.79 32.34 -44.81
C PRO A 14 9.59 31.44 -44.53
N LEU A 15 9.81 30.13 -44.50
CA LEU A 15 8.89 29.14 -43.96
C LEU A 15 8.82 29.35 -42.44
N THR A 16 7.83 30.13 -41.98
CA THR A 16 7.53 30.31 -40.56
C THR A 16 6.97 29.00 -40.00
N LEU A 17 7.86 28.18 -39.44
CA LEU A 17 7.48 27.01 -38.67
C LEU A 17 6.80 27.49 -37.38
N ALA A 18 5.48 27.31 -37.32
CA ALA A 18 4.68 27.64 -36.15
C ALA A 18 5.13 26.80 -34.94
N PHE A 19 5.76 27.47 -33.98
CA PHE A 19 6.18 26.89 -32.71
C PHE A 19 4.93 26.70 -31.84
N THR A 20 4.28 25.53 -31.95
CA THR A 20 3.21 25.14 -31.03
C THR A 20 3.85 24.71 -29.71
N ALA A 21 4.10 25.67 -28.83
CA ALA A 21 4.35 25.43 -27.43
C ALA A 21 3.07 24.81 -26.84
N THR A 22 2.93 23.49 -26.96
CA THR A 22 1.87 22.73 -26.30
C THR A 22 2.18 22.79 -24.82
N SER A 23 1.34 23.57 -24.15
CA SER A 23 1.38 23.86 -22.73
C SER A 23 1.41 22.57 -21.90
N CYS A 24 2.17 22.63 -20.82
CA CYS A 24 2.34 21.60 -19.80
C CYS A 24 0.99 21.01 -19.38
N THR A 25 0.75 19.73 -19.66
CA THR A 25 -0.23 18.98 -18.88
C THR A 25 0.54 18.39 -17.69
N LEU A 26 0.51 19.09 -16.56
CA LEU A 26 0.69 18.44 -15.27
C LEU A 26 -0.57 17.60 -15.05
N GLU A 27 -0.55 16.35 -15.49
CA GLU A 27 -1.45 15.34 -14.92
C GLU A 27 -1.01 15.16 -13.46
N VAL A 28 -1.66 15.90 -12.55
CA VAL A 28 -1.71 15.49 -11.15
C VAL A 28 -2.51 14.21 -11.15
N LYS A 29 -1.78 13.08 -11.23
CA LYS A 29 -2.35 11.76 -11.05
C LYS A 29 -3.00 11.75 -9.67
N GLU A 30 -4.28 11.37 -9.64
CA GLU A 30 -5.11 11.26 -8.45
C GLU A 30 -4.34 10.58 -7.32
N ASP A 31 -4.55 11.04 -6.09
CA ASP A 31 -3.81 10.61 -4.90
C ASP A 31 -4.15 9.14 -4.54
N GLU A 32 -3.57 8.21 -5.30
CA GLU A 32 -3.60 6.77 -5.05
C GLU A 32 -3.14 6.43 -3.62
N SER A 33 -2.38 7.32 -2.95
CA SER A 33 -1.92 7.15 -1.57
C SER A 33 -3.07 7.09 -0.57
N THR A 34 -4.11 7.89 -0.77
CA THR A 34 -5.32 7.86 0.10
C THR A 34 -6.10 6.54 -0.04
N GLY A 35 -6.13 5.96 -1.23
CA GLY A 35 -6.86 4.72 -1.50
C GLY A 35 -6.23 3.51 -0.80
N LEU A 36 -4.90 3.37 -0.89
CA LEU A 36 -4.19 2.29 -0.21
C LEU A 36 -4.22 2.46 1.31
N GLU A 37 -3.99 3.68 1.81
CA GLU A 37 -4.01 3.95 3.25
C GLU A 37 -5.37 3.59 3.87
N ALA A 38 -6.46 4.03 3.25
CA ALA A 38 -7.81 3.68 3.70
C ALA A 38 -8.06 2.16 3.63
N SER A 39 -7.58 1.50 2.57
CA SER A 39 -7.73 0.05 2.39
C SER A 39 -6.98 -0.75 3.45
N VAL A 40 -5.72 -0.38 3.73
CA VAL A 40 -4.89 -1.03 4.77
C VAL A 40 -5.44 -0.76 6.16
N THR A 41 -5.89 0.46 6.45
CA THR A 41 -6.53 0.80 7.73
C THR A 41 -7.76 -0.07 7.95
N ALA A 42 -8.65 -0.14 6.96
CA ALA A 42 -9.87 -0.94 7.07
C ALA A 42 -9.58 -2.46 7.07
N MET A 43 -8.49 -2.91 6.45
CA MET A 43 -8.01 -4.30 6.56
C MET A 43 -7.58 -4.62 7.99
N LEU A 44 -6.77 -3.75 8.60
CA LEU A 44 -6.29 -3.91 9.97
C LEU A 44 -7.43 -3.87 10.99
N GLU A 45 -8.39 -2.95 10.86
CA GLU A 45 -9.58 -2.89 11.70
C GLU A 45 -10.37 -4.20 11.67
N ARG A 46 -10.69 -4.70 10.46
CA ARG A 46 -11.42 -5.97 10.33
C ARG A 46 -10.62 -7.19 10.79
N SER A 47 -9.29 -7.15 10.67
CA SER A 47 -8.43 -8.20 11.24
C SER A 47 -8.51 -8.21 12.77
N ALA A 48 -8.57 -7.03 13.41
CA ALA A 48 -8.77 -6.90 14.85
C ALA A 48 -10.18 -7.37 15.26
N GLU A 49 -11.21 -7.07 14.48
CA GLU A 49 -12.57 -7.61 14.70
C GLU A 49 -12.56 -9.14 14.65
N ALA A 50 -11.98 -9.74 13.61
CA ALA A 50 -11.87 -11.20 13.49
C ALA A 50 -11.09 -11.84 14.65
N TRP A 51 -10.01 -11.19 15.09
CA TRP A 51 -9.27 -11.59 16.30
C TRP A 51 -10.19 -11.51 17.52
N ASN A 52 -10.87 -10.40 17.74
CA ASN A 52 -11.73 -10.19 18.92
C ASN A 52 -12.88 -11.21 18.96
N ASP A 53 -13.49 -11.50 17.82
CA ASP A 53 -14.57 -12.49 17.66
C ASP A 53 -14.09 -13.94 17.76
N GLY A 54 -12.77 -14.18 17.73
CA GLY A 54 -12.22 -15.54 17.76
C GLY A 54 -12.44 -16.31 16.46
N ASN A 55 -12.53 -15.58 15.35
CA ASN A 55 -12.68 -16.15 14.03
C ASN A 55 -11.31 -16.30 13.36
N LEU A 56 -10.66 -17.45 13.56
CA LEU A 56 -9.33 -17.73 13.00
C LEU A 56 -9.32 -17.68 11.48
N ASP A 57 -10.38 -18.17 10.83
CA ASP A 57 -10.46 -18.17 9.37
C ASP A 57 -10.56 -16.77 8.78
N ALA A 58 -11.38 -15.90 9.39
CA ALA A 58 -11.46 -14.50 9.00
C ALA A 58 -10.14 -13.77 9.28
N PHE A 59 -9.48 -14.04 10.40
CA PHE A 59 -8.18 -13.44 10.74
C PHE A 59 -7.10 -13.86 9.73
N MET A 60 -7.03 -15.15 9.38
CA MET A 60 -6.06 -15.67 8.42
C MET A 60 -6.31 -15.20 6.98
N SER A 61 -7.51 -14.72 6.64
CA SER A 61 -7.84 -14.26 5.28
C SER A 61 -7.04 -13.04 4.82
N TYR A 62 -6.42 -12.29 5.75
CA TYR A 62 -5.58 -11.13 5.47
C TYR A 62 -4.12 -11.48 5.19
N TYR A 63 -3.73 -12.74 5.38
CA TYR A 63 -2.41 -13.23 4.97
C TYR A 63 -2.44 -13.68 3.51
N ALA A 64 -1.41 -13.33 2.75
CA ALA A 64 -1.26 -13.83 1.39
C ALA A 64 -1.09 -15.36 1.38
N SER A 65 -1.62 -16.03 0.36
CA SER A 65 -1.63 -17.49 0.26
C SER A 65 -0.29 -18.13 -0.17
N GLY A 66 0.70 -17.30 -0.52
CA GLY A 66 1.99 -17.78 -1.01
C GLY A 66 2.87 -18.36 0.09
N ALA A 67 3.74 -19.31 -0.28
CA ALA A 67 4.73 -19.89 0.64
C ALA A 67 5.77 -18.86 1.14
N THR A 68 5.88 -17.70 0.48
CA THR A 68 6.78 -16.61 0.88
C THR A 68 6.16 -15.65 1.88
N THR A 69 4.85 -15.75 2.16
CA THR A 69 4.20 -14.99 3.23
C THR A 69 4.90 -15.31 4.54
N SER A 70 5.28 -14.30 5.30
CA SER A 70 6.00 -14.50 6.54
C SER A 70 5.36 -13.76 7.70
N PHE A 71 5.60 -14.27 8.90
CA PHE A 71 5.24 -13.62 10.15
C PHE A 71 6.46 -13.63 11.08
N MET A 72 6.76 -12.49 11.68
CA MET A 72 7.92 -12.33 12.56
C MET A 72 7.55 -12.74 13.98
N THR A 73 8.26 -13.74 14.52
CA THR A 73 8.10 -14.21 15.91
C THR A 73 9.38 -13.93 16.72
N PRO A 74 9.35 -14.05 18.06
CA PRO A 74 10.55 -13.93 18.88
C PRO A 74 11.68 -14.91 18.49
N ASP A 75 11.33 -16.08 17.97
CA ASP A 75 12.28 -17.12 17.55
C ASP A 75 12.71 -16.98 16.07
N GLY A 76 12.20 -15.95 15.37
CA GLY A 76 12.50 -15.67 13.97
C GLY A 76 11.27 -15.70 13.05
N PRO A 77 11.46 -15.51 11.74
CA PRO A 77 10.36 -15.56 10.77
C PRO A 77 9.83 -16.99 10.58
N VAL A 78 8.52 -17.14 10.59
CA VAL A 78 7.83 -18.33 10.04
C VAL A 78 7.31 -18.01 8.64
N TYR A 79 7.19 -19.03 7.79
CA TYR A 79 6.83 -18.87 6.38
C TYR A 79 5.65 -19.75 5.98
N GLY A 80 4.78 -19.23 5.14
CA GLY A 80 3.59 -19.88 4.62
C GLY A 80 2.37 -19.75 5.55
N PRO A 81 1.16 -19.67 4.97
CA PRO A 81 -0.07 -19.45 5.74
C PRO A 81 -0.37 -20.59 6.73
N ASP A 82 0.02 -21.83 6.42
CA ASP A 82 -0.21 -22.98 7.30
C ASP A 82 0.62 -22.90 8.59
N GLN A 83 1.89 -22.54 8.48
CA GLN A 83 2.77 -22.35 9.63
C GLN A 83 2.35 -21.15 10.49
N ILE A 84 1.93 -20.06 9.84
CA ILE A 84 1.38 -18.88 10.51
C ILE A 84 0.09 -19.25 11.27
N ARG A 85 -0.84 -19.97 10.61
CA ARG A 85 -2.08 -20.45 11.22
C ARG A 85 -1.80 -21.30 12.45
N ALA A 86 -0.90 -22.28 12.36
CA ALA A 86 -0.54 -23.15 13.47
C ALA A 86 -0.06 -22.37 14.71
N GLY A 87 0.64 -21.25 14.51
CA GLY A 87 1.06 -20.35 15.59
C GLY A 87 -0.08 -19.62 16.30
N TYR A 88 -1.25 -19.50 15.66
CA TYR A 88 -2.43 -18.83 16.21
C TYR A 88 -3.46 -19.78 16.82
N GLU A 89 -3.50 -21.06 16.44
CA GLU A 89 -4.56 -22.00 16.84
C GLU A 89 -4.88 -21.99 18.34
N SER A 90 -3.86 -21.98 19.21
CA SER A 90 -4.07 -21.98 20.66
C SER A 90 -4.78 -20.72 21.19
N TRP A 91 -4.61 -19.57 20.52
CA TRP A 91 -5.26 -18.32 20.90
C TRP A 91 -6.73 -18.26 20.46
N PHE A 92 -7.11 -19.08 19.49
CA PHE A 92 -8.46 -19.15 18.92
C PHE A 92 -9.26 -20.37 19.41
N ALA A 93 -8.71 -21.17 20.32
CA ALA A 93 -9.46 -22.23 21.00
C ALA A 93 -10.65 -21.63 21.80
N SER A 94 -11.74 -22.40 21.93
CA SER A 94 -12.99 -21.92 22.56
C SER A 94 -12.85 -21.50 24.02
N ASP A 95 -11.86 -22.04 24.72
CA ASP A 95 -11.53 -21.77 26.12
C ASP A 95 -10.31 -20.84 26.28
N ALA A 96 -9.73 -20.37 25.18
CA ALA A 96 -8.57 -19.50 25.21
C ALA A 96 -8.92 -18.12 25.81
N GLN A 97 -8.11 -17.67 26.77
CA GLN A 97 -8.14 -16.28 27.21
C GLN A 97 -7.33 -15.41 26.25
N ARG A 98 -8.00 -14.94 25.20
CA ARG A 98 -7.45 -14.02 24.21
C ARG A 98 -7.79 -12.57 24.59
N ASP A 99 -6.76 -11.72 24.60
CA ASP A 99 -6.95 -10.29 24.83
C ASP A 99 -7.60 -9.65 23.62
N SER A 100 -8.43 -8.63 23.83
CA SER A 100 -8.97 -7.86 22.71
C SER A 100 -7.86 -7.01 22.09
N LEU A 101 -7.78 -7.04 20.77
CA LEU A 101 -6.83 -6.31 19.95
C LEU A 101 -7.46 -5.04 19.38
N ARG A 102 -6.67 -3.97 19.32
CA ARG A 102 -6.86 -2.85 18.39
C ARG A 102 -5.51 -2.35 17.87
N PHE A 103 -5.56 -1.54 16.83
CA PHE A 103 -4.39 -0.84 16.30
C PHE A 103 -4.47 0.66 16.58
N GLU A 104 -3.31 1.26 16.81
CA GLU A 104 -3.11 2.69 17.01
C GLU A 104 -1.92 3.16 16.17
N ASP A 105 -1.78 4.48 15.99
CA ASP A 105 -0.62 5.11 15.35
C ASP A 105 -0.32 4.56 13.95
N LEU A 106 -1.36 4.23 13.18
CA LEU A 106 -1.22 3.69 11.83
C LEU A 106 -0.66 4.73 10.86
N ASN A 107 0.35 4.33 10.10
CA ASN A 107 0.91 5.09 9.00
C ASN A 107 1.19 4.16 7.82
N VAL A 108 0.77 4.54 6.63
CA VAL A 108 0.99 3.77 5.40
C VAL A 108 1.88 4.58 4.46
N HIS A 109 3.04 4.02 4.13
CA HIS A 109 3.93 4.58 3.13
C HIS A 109 3.77 3.82 1.82
N GLN A 110 3.14 4.45 0.83
CA GLN A 110 2.88 3.85 -0.47
C GLN A 110 4.07 3.94 -1.44
N PHE A 111 4.28 2.84 -2.16
CA PHE A 111 5.11 2.72 -3.35
C PHE A 111 4.24 2.39 -4.59
N PRO A 112 4.52 3.00 -5.76
CA PRO A 112 3.81 2.66 -7.00
C PRO A 112 3.98 1.18 -7.40
N PRO A 113 2.96 0.53 -8.02
CA PRO A 113 1.65 1.10 -8.33
C PRO A 113 0.67 1.10 -7.14
N LEU A 114 0.60 0.03 -6.35
CA LEU A 114 -0.36 -0.16 -5.25
C LEU A 114 0.22 -1.05 -4.13
N THR A 115 1.45 -0.79 -3.75
CA THR A 115 2.13 -1.51 -2.66
C THR A 115 2.53 -0.53 -1.59
N GLY A 116 2.68 -0.96 -0.35
CA GLY A 116 3.10 -0.04 0.71
C GLY A 116 3.69 -0.80 1.87
N ILE A 117 4.32 -0.06 2.75
CA ILE A 117 4.70 -0.52 4.08
C ILE A 117 3.81 0.20 5.06
N ALA A 118 3.13 -0.55 5.93
CA ALA A 118 2.38 0.03 7.04
C ALA A 118 3.15 -0.16 8.35
N THR A 119 3.19 0.89 9.15
CA THR A 119 3.71 0.86 10.52
C THR A 119 2.59 1.24 11.48
N GLY A 120 2.67 0.73 12.70
CA GLY A 120 1.67 1.01 13.71
C GLY A 120 1.96 0.32 15.03
N LYS A 121 1.05 0.47 15.99
CA LYS A 121 1.14 -0.12 17.31
C LYS A 121 -0.06 -1.02 17.58
N TYR A 122 0.18 -2.29 17.89
CA TYR A 122 -0.88 -3.14 18.43
C TYR A 122 -1.06 -2.85 19.92
N VAL A 123 -2.31 -2.91 20.40
CA VAL A 123 -2.65 -2.76 21.81
C VAL A 123 -3.60 -3.88 22.21
N LEU A 124 -3.15 -4.71 23.16
CA LEU A 124 -3.95 -5.77 23.77
C LEU A 124 -4.60 -5.28 25.05
N HIS A 125 -5.87 -5.64 25.24
CA HIS A 125 -6.69 -5.24 26.40
C HIS A 125 -7.39 -6.42 27.04
N ARG A 126 -7.46 -6.40 28.37
CA ARG A 126 -8.24 -7.34 29.19
C ARG A 126 -8.86 -6.59 30.36
N ALA A 127 -10.16 -6.78 30.57
CA ALA A 127 -10.90 -6.17 31.70
C ALA A 127 -10.67 -4.65 31.85
N GLY A 128 -10.60 -3.93 30.73
CA GLY A 128 -10.40 -2.47 30.70
C GLY A 128 -8.97 -2.01 30.98
N GLN A 129 -7.99 -2.92 31.00
CA GLN A 129 -6.57 -2.61 31.19
C GLN A 129 -5.77 -3.01 29.95
N VAL A 130 -4.78 -2.20 29.59
CA VAL A 130 -3.77 -2.56 28.59
C VAL A 130 -2.91 -3.70 29.17
N THR A 131 -2.85 -4.83 28.49
CA THR A 131 -2.04 -5.99 28.91
C THR A 131 -0.72 -6.07 28.16
N ALA A 132 -0.68 -5.65 26.90
CA ALA A 132 0.54 -5.58 26.10
C ALA A 132 0.42 -4.55 24.98
N THR A 133 1.56 -4.06 24.52
CA THR A 133 1.69 -3.21 23.33
C THR A 133 2.94 -3.57 22.54
N GLY A 134 2.95 -3.25 21.25
CA GLY A 134 4.17 -3.36 20.46
C GLY A 134 4.03 -2.69 19.10
N TRP A 135 5.16 -2.22 18.59
CA TRP A 135 5.26 -1.67 17.24
C TRP A 135 5.39 -2.80 16.21
N PHE A 136 4.78 -2.60 15.04
CA PHE A 136 4.87 -3.53 13.92
C PHE A 136 5.17 -2.83 12.60
N THR A 137 5.56 -3.63 11.62
CA THR A 137 5.69 -3.25 10.21
C THR A 137 5.14 -4.41 9.37
N LEU A 138 4.32 -4.11 8.37
CA LEU A 138 3.79 -5.08 7.39
C LEU A 138 3.85 -4.53 5.97
#